data_AF-A0A7S0NF33-F1
#
_entry.id   AF-A0A7S0NF33-F1
#
_cell.length_a   1.000
_cell.length_b   1.000
_cell.length_c   1.000
_cell.angle_alpha   90.00
_cell.angle_beta   90.00
_cell.angle_gamma   90.00
#
_symmetry.space_group_name_H-M   'P 1'
#
loop_
_entity.id
_entity.type
_entity.pdbx_description
1 polymer ?
#
loop_
_entity_poly.entity_id
_entity_poly.type
_entity_poly.pdbx_seq_one_letter_code
_entity_poly.pdbx_strand_id
1 'polypeptide(L)'
;GISGEVAEGRSVYVAFNLPTPQAELQCNVNCSVGKVLLFLSTNDSYPDRSRPSNLQWRTDAQYPGGQASSSIIARPTDPGFAAGNFYLSIFGWETCSFQLLCQVEVIAPTVKIGNNYGGRQER
;
A
#
# COMPACT_ATOMS: atom_id res chain seq x y z
N GLY A 1 -4.18 9.09 -12.64
CA GLY A 1 -2.94 9.37 -11.90
C GLY A 1 -3.00 10.79 -11.37
N ILE A 2 -2.31 11.06 -10.27
CA ILE A 2 -2.16 12.41 -9.68
C ILE A 2 -0.71 12.84 -9.92
N SER A 3 -0.49 14.11 -10.22
CA SER A 3 0.86 14.69 -10.29
C SER A 3 1.02 15.74 -9.19
N GLY A 4 2.24 15.90 -8.68
CA GLY A 4 2.53 16.85 -7.63
C GLY A 4 4.02 17.00 -7.36
N GLU A 5 4.33 17.74 -6.31
CA GLU A 5 5.70 17.95 -5.85
C GLU A 5 5.80 17.70 -4.35
N VAL A 6 6.91 17.12 -3.93
CA VAL A 6 7.26 16.94 -2.52
C VAL A 6 8.67 17.44 -2.31
N ALA A 7 8.83 18.39 -1.38
CA ALA A 7 10.14 18.90 -1.00
C ALA A 7 10.91 17.87 -0.14
N GLU A 8 12.23 17.97 -0.13
CA GLU A 8 13.09 17.22 0.78
C GLU A 8 12.63 17.37 2.24
N GLY A 9 12.52 16.24 2.95
CA GLY A 9 12.12 16.20 4.35
C GLY A 9 10.63 16.45 4.58
N ARG A 10 9.81 16.58 3.54
CA ARG A 10 8.36 16.83 3.62
C ARG A 10 7.56 15.63 3.11
N SER A 11 6.28 15.64 3.45
CA SER A 11 5.31 14.61 3.03
C SER A 11 4.12 15.24 2.33
N VAL A 12 3.62 14.56 1.30
CA VAL A 12 2.32 14.80 0.68
C VAL A 12 1.39 13.64 1.06
N TYR A 13 0.16 13.97 1.44
CA TYR A 13 -0.82 13.01 1.91
C TYR A 13 -1.94 12.84 0.88
N VAL A 14 -2.29 11.59 0.61
CA VAL A 14 -3.37 11.20 -0.30
C VAL A 14 -4.24 10.17 0.41
N ALA A 15 -5.55 10.28 0.29
CA ALA A 15 -6.49 9.29 0.80
C ALA A 15 -7.32 8.73 -0.35
N PHE A 16 -7.66 7.44 -0.25
CA PHE A 16 -8.56 6.78 -1.19
C PHE A 16 -9.41 5.76 -0.45
N ASN A 17 -10.63 5.56 -0.95
CA ASN A 17 -11.58 4.61 -0.38
C ASN A 17 -11.62 3.36 -1.24
N LEU A 18 -11.36 2.22 -0.62
CA LEU A 18 -11.45 0.89 -1.22
C LEU A 18 -12.65 0.15 -0.61
N PRO A 19 -13.81 0.12 -1.28
CA PRO A 19 -15.04 -0.38 -0.68
C PRO A 19 -15.07 -1.91 -0.56
N THR A 20 -14.22 -2.63 -1.30
CA THR A 20 -14.24 -4.09 -1.39
C THR A 20 -13.12 -4.73 -0.56
N PRO A 21 -13.43 -5.64 0.39
CA PRO A 21 -12.42 -6.30 1.22
C PRO A 21 -11.57 -7.33 0.47
N GLN A 22 -11.91 -7.65 -0.78
CA GLN A 22 -11.23 -8.63 -1.62
C GLN A 22 -10.37 -7.99 -2.72
N ALA A 23 -9.99 -6.72 -2.54
CA ALA A 23 -9.20 -6.02 -3.53
C ALA A 23 -7.79 -5.70 -3.03
N GLU A 24 -6.81 -5.95 -3.89
CA GLU A 24 -5.44 -5.47 -3.73
C GLU A 24 -5.38 -4.00 -4.14
N LEU A 25 -4.66 -3.20 -3.35
CA LEU A 25 -4.28 -1.85 -3.72
C LEU A 25 -2.79 -1.83 -4.04
N GLN A 26 -2.45 -1.40 -5.24
CA GLN A 26 -1.08 -1.08 -5.62
C GLN A 26 -0.95 0.40 -5.91
N CYS A 27 -0.01 1.09 -5.27
CA CYS A 27 0.33 2.47 -5.57
C CYS A 27 1.79 2.57 -6.03
N ASN A 28 1.97 3.19 -7.19
CA ASN A 28 3.26 3.44 -7.82
C ASN A 28 3.51 4.94 -7.88
N VAL A 29 4.66 5.38 -7.41
CA VAL A 29 5.12 6.77 -7.51
C VAL A 29 6.38 6.82 -8.36
N ASN A 30 6.36 7.64 -9.40
CA ASN A 30 7.52 7.90 -10.25
C ASN A 30 7.93 9.37 -10.12
N CYS A 31 9.15 9.60 -9.67
CA CYS A 31 9.82 10.89 -9.65
C CYS A 31 10.51 11.16 -10.98
N SER A 32 10.37 12.36 -11.52
CA SER A 32 11.20 12.82 -12.63
C SER A 32 12.63 13.14 -12.19
N VAL A 33 12.77 13.66 -10.97
CA VAL A 33 14.03 13.99 -10.28
C VAL A 33 13.84 13.69 -8.80
N GLY A 34 14.92 13.33 -8.10
CA GLY A 34 14.90 13.07 -6.66
C GLY A 34 14.40 11.67 -6.32
N LYS A 35 14.08 11.47 -5.05
CA LYS A 35 13.77 10.16 -4.48
C LYS A 35 12.70 10.28 -3.40
N VAL A 36 11.83 9.28 -3.34
CA VAL A 36 10.73 9.23 -2.37
C VAL A 36 10.70 7.92 -1.59
N LEU A 37 9.94 7.94 -0.50
CA LEU A 37 9.49 6.78 0.27
C LEU A 37 7.96 6.82 0.37
N LEU A 38 7.34 5.65 0.39
CA LEU A 38 5.90 5.51 0.57
C LEU A 38 5.58 4.88 1.92
N PHE A 39 4.55 5.43 2.56
CA PHE A 39 3.96 4.92 3.79
C PHE A 39 2.46 4.81 3.61
N LEU A 40 1.89 3.67 3.98
CA LEU A 40 0.46 3.40 3.81
C LEU A 40 -0.14 2.86 5.12
N SER A 41 -1.33 3.33 5.44
CA SER A 41 -2.09 2.92 6.62
C SER A 41 -3.60 2.96 6.35
N THR A 42 -4.36 2.10 7.02
CA THR A 42 -5.82 2.14 7.10
C THR A 42 -6.31 2.81 8.38
N ASN A 43 -5.41 3.03 9.35
CA ASN A 43 -5.77 3.48 10.71
C ASN A 43 -5.18 4.85 11.10
N ASP A 44 -4.18 5.35 10.37
CA ASP A 44 -3.58 6.66 10.59
C ASP A 44 -3.77 7.52 9.35
N SER A 45 -4.43 8.67 9.50
CA SER A 45 -4.68 9.59 8.38
C SER A 45 -3.44 10.34 7.91
N TYR A 46 -2.35 10.28 8.69
CA TYR A 46 -1.08 10.94 8.39
C TYR A 46 0.10 9.99 8.66
N PRO A 47 0.18 8.84 7.95
CA PRO A 47 1.26 7.88 8.17
C PRO A 47 2.59 8.55 7.82
N ASP A 48 3.58 8.44 8.70
CA ASP A 48 4.87 9.11 8.54
C ASP A 48 5.99 8.31 9.21
N ARG A 49 7.22 8.51 8.73
CA ARG A 49 8.43 7.87 9.27
C ARG A 49 8.66 8.14 10.76
N SER A 50 8.17 9.25 11.31
CA SER A 50 8.32 9.55 12.75
C SER A 50 7.39 8.72 13.64
N ARG A 51 6.38 8.04 13.08
CA ARG A 51 5.37 7.25 13.80
C ARG A 51 5.32 5.80 13.31
N PRO A 52 6.43 5.04 13.43
CA PRO A 52 6.53 3.70 12.85
C PRO A 52 5.53 2.69 13.41
N SER A 53 5.01 2.90 14.63
CA SER A 53 4.02 2.02 15.25
C SER A 53 2.68 1.96 14.51
N ASN A 54 2.38 2.98 13.69
CA ASN A 54 1.09 3.12 13.00
C ASN A 54 1.18 2.76 11.51
N LEU A 55 2.37 2.38 11.03
CA LEU A 55 2.64 2.04 9.64
C LEU A 55 2.37 0.56 9.42
N GLN A 56 1.41 0.25 8.54
CA GLN A 56 1.13 -1.13 8.15
C GLN A 56 1.98 -1.55 6.97
N TRP A 57 2.15 -0.65 6.00
CA TRP A 57 3.06 -0.86 4.88
C TRP A 57 3.98 0.32 4.71
N ARG A 58 5.21 0.02 4.32
CA ARG A 58 6.21 1.02 3.94
C ARG A 58 7.10 0.44 2.86
N THR A 59 7.62 1.28 1.98
CA THR A 59 8.70 0.88 1.09
C THR A 59 9.97 0.73 1.91
N ASP A 60 10.61 -0.44 1.84
CA ASP A 60 11.85 -0.67 2.57
C ASP A 60 12.93 0.29 2.06
N ALA A 61 13.53 1.02 3.00
CA ALA A 61 14.67 1.90 2.77
C ALA A 61 15.96 1.09 2.53
N GLN A 62 15.90 0.00 1.75
CA GLN A 62 17.06 -0.86 1.44
C GLN A 62 18.22 -0.09 0.78
N TYR A 63 17.99 1.14 0.33
CA TYR A 63 19.03 2.11 0.07
C TYR A 63 18.82 3.35 0.95
N PRO A 64 19.85 3.85 1.64
CA PRO A 64 19.77 5.13 2.34
C PRO A 64 19.57 6.20 1.28
N GLY A 65 18.32 6.63 1.04
CA GLY A 65 18.06 7.47 -0.12
C GLY A 65 16.63 7.55 -0.63
N GLY A 66 15.77 6.55 -0.37
CA GLY A 66 14.54 6.43 -1.16
C GLY A 66 14.81 6.01 -2.61
N GLN A 67 13.78 6.05 -3.47
CA GLN A 67 13.90 5.64 -4.87
C GLN A 67 13.24 6.66 -5.82
N ALA A 68 13.79 6.80 -7.03
CA ALA A 68 13.15 7.58 -8.09
C ALA A 68 11.84 6.95 -8.58
N SER A 69 11.64 5.66 -8.33
CA SER A 69 10.37 4.97 -8.53
C SER A 69 10.12 4.07 -7.34
N SER A 70 8.96 4.19 -6.72
CA SER A 70 8.62 3.47 -5.49
C SER A 70 7.24 2.85 -5.61
N SER A 71 7.08 1.62 -5.13
CA SER A 71 5.85 0.86 -5.22
C SER A 71 5.48 0.29 -3.87
N ILE A 72 4.21 0.39 -3.51
CA ILE A 72 3.65 -0.19 -2.30
C ILE A 72 2.38 -0.95 -2.65
N ILE A 73 2.24 -2.14 -2.09
CA ILE A 73 1.12 -3.04 -2.34
C ILE A 73 0.53 -3.43 -0.99
N ALA A 74 -0.77 -3.23 -0.82
CA ALA A 74 -1.55 -3.71 0.31
C ALA A 74 -2.52 -4.80 -0.18
N ARG A 75 -2.33 -6.01 0.31
CA ARG A 75 -3.13 -7.18 -0.05
C ARG A 75 -4.18 -7.47 1.01
N PRO A 76 -5.35 -8.01 0.63
CA PRO A 76 -6.34 -8.51 1.58
C PRO A 76 -5.82 -9.52 2.60
N THR A 77 -4.72 -10.23 2.27
CA THR A 77 -4.08 -11.21 3.14
C THR A 77 -3.07 -10.61 4.12
N ASP A 78 -2.75 -9.33 3.98
CA ASP A 78 -1.72 -8.70 4.80
C ASP A 78 -2.25 -8.44 6.22
N PRO A 79 -1.42 -8.64 7.26
CA PRO A 79 -1.79 -8.29 8.63
C PRO A 79 -2.18 -6.81 8.74
N GLY A 80 -3.35 -6.55 9.34
CA GLY A 80 -3.87 -5.19 9.52
C GLY A 80 -4.62 -4.63 8.30
N PHE A 81 -4.71 -5.36 7.18
CA PHE A 81 -5.57 -4.96 6.09
C PHE A 81 -7.02 -4.77 6.54
N ALA A 82 -7.59 -3.60 6.23
CA ALA A 82 -8.98 -3.28 6.48
C ALA A 82 -9.55 -2.55 5.26
N ALA A 83 -10.66 -3.03 4.72
CA ALA A 83 -11.39 -2.33 3.68
C ALA A 83 -11.88 -0.96 4.19
N GLY A 84 -12.05 0.01 3.29
CA GLY A 84 -12.44 1.37 3.63
C GLY A 84 -11.37 2.38 3.24
N ASN A 85 -11.04 3.29 4.14
CA ASN A 85 -10.10 4.36 3.84
C ASN A 85 -8.66 3.88 3.99
N PHE A 86 -7.87 4.18 2.97
CA PHE A 86 -6.43 4.05 2.98
C PHE A 86 -5.82 5.44 2.87
N TYR A 87 -4.76 5.65 3.63
CA TYR A 87 -4.02 6.89 3.72
C TYR A 87 -2.59 6.62 3.30
N LEU A 88 -2.15 7.30 2.25
CA LEU A 88 -0.82 7.22 1.67
C LEU A 88 -0.07 8.52 1.97
N SER A 89 1.16 8.39 2.48
CA SER A 89 2.11 9.49 2.54
C SER A 89 3.26 9.23 1.56
N ILE A 90 3.54 10.24 0.74
CA ILE A 90 4.70 10.30 -0.14
C ILE A 90 5.71 11.23 0.52
N PHE A 91 6.79 10.66 1.05
CA PHE A 91 7.85 11.42 1.70
C PHE A 91 8.99 11.70 0.73
N GLY A 92 9.37 12.97 0.57
CA GLY A 92 10.51 13.39 -0.24
C GLY A 92 11.81 13.16 0.51
N TRP A 93 12.59 12.16 0.11
CA TRP A 93 13.96 12.02 0.59
C TRP A 93 14.87 13.06 -0.08
N GLU A 94 14.64 13.31 -1.36
CA GLU A 94 15.12 14.46 -2.12
C GLU A 94 13.89 15.15 -2.72
N THR A 95 13.98 16.45 -3.03
CA THR A 95 12.88 17.15 -3.71
C THR A 95 12.51 16.43 -5.01
N CYS A 96 11.24 16.11 -5.17
CA CYS A 96 10.74 15.32 -6.28
C CYS A 96 9.41 15.86 -6.82
N SER A 97 9.35 16.08 -8.13
CA SER A 97 8.11 16.18 -8.89
C SER A 97 7.68 14.77 -9.31
N PHE A 98 6.50 14.33 -8.87
CA PHE A 98 6.07 12.95 -8.99
C PHE A 98 4.79 12.76 -9.79
N GLN A 99 4.62 11.54 -10.30
CA GLN A 99 3.35 10.99 -10.75
C GLN A 99 2.97 9.80 -9.86
N LEU A 100 1.80 9.86 -9.25
CA LEU A 100 1.18 8.79 -8.47
C LEU A 100 0.13 8.07 -9.33
N LEU A 101 0.25 6.76 -9.42
CA LEU A 101 -0.75 5.87 -9.99
C LEU A 101 -1.12 4.81 -8.95
N CYS A 102 -2.35 4.87 -8.44
CA CYS A 102 -2.92 3.79 -7.65
C CYS A 102 -3.90 2.97 -8.50
N GLN A 103 -3.79 1.65 -8.39
CA GLN A 103 -4.63 0.67 -9.07
C GLN A 103 -5.26 -0.23 -8.02
N VAL A 104 -6.48 -0.67 -8.33
CA VAL A 104 -7.24 -1.59 -7.50
C VAL A 104 -7.49 -2.83 -8.34
N GLU A 105 -7.07 -3.98 -7.82
CA GLU A 105 -7.29 -5.27 -8.46
C GLU A 105 -8.18 -6.14 -7.58
N VAL A 106 -9.34 -6.56 -8.10
CA VAL A 106 -10.24 -7.46 -7.36
C VAL A 106 -9.72 -8.89 -7.53
N ILE A 107 -9.37 -9.52 -6.42
CA ILE A 107 -8.92 -10.92 -6.41
C ILE A 107 -10.16 -11.81 -6.46
N ALA A 108 -10.29 -12.61 -7.53
CA ALA A 108 -11.39 -13.56 -7.65
C ALA A 108 -11.36 -14.57 -6.49
N PRO A 109 -12.51 -14.89 -5.87
CA PRO A 109 -12.55 -15.86 -4.79
C PRO A 109 -12.17 -17.26 -5.30
N THR A 110 -11.23 -17.92 -4.62
CA THR A 110 -10.92 -19.33 -4.91
C THR A 110 -12.04 -20.22 -4.37
N VAL A 111 -12.81 -20.86 -5.26
CA VAL A 111 -13.78 -21.88 -4.88
C VAL A 111 -13.03 -23.19 -4.60
N LYS A 112 -12.99 -23.61 -3.32
CA LYS A 112 -12.52 -24.95 -2.96
C LYS A 112 -13.71 -25.92 -2.96
N ILE A 113 -13.70 -26.90 -3.87
CA ILE A 113 -14.64 -28.02 -3.83
C ILE A 113 -14.06 -29.08 -2.89
N GLY A 114 -14.64 -29.22 -1.70
CA GLY A 114 -14.29 -30.28 -0.77
C GLY A 114 -15.13 -31.53 -1.02
N ASN A 115 -14.50 -32.67 -1.28
CA ASN A 115 -15.20 -33.95 -1.29
C ASN A 115 -15.41 -34.40 0.16
N ASN A 116 -16.64 -34.31 0.66
CA ASN A 116 -17.06 -34.96 1.91
C ASN A 116 -17.17 -36.48 1.67
N TYR A 117 -16.04 -37.17 1.51
CA TYR A 117 -16.03 -38.61 1.73
C TYR A 117 -15.98 -38.84 3.24
N GLY A 118 -17.16 -38.75 3.86
CA GLY A 118 -17.41 -39.35 5.17
C GLY A 118 -17.14 -40.84 5.06
N GLY A 119 -15.90 -41.24 5.32
CA GLY A 119 -15.53 -42.64 5.49
C GLY A 119 -16.34 -43.21 6.65
N ARG A 120 -17.43 -43.89 6.30
CA ARG A 120 -18.16 -44.76 7.22
C ARG A 120 -17.17 -45.84 7.64
N GLN A 121 -16.65 -45.74 8.87
CA GLN A 121 -15.95 -46.86 9.48
C GLN A 121 -16.99 -47.95 9.73
N GLU A 122 -16.99 -48.96 8.88
CA GLU A 122 -17.68 -50.22 9.19
C GLU A 122 -16.94 -50.90 10.34
N ARG A 123 -17.74 -51.34 11.32
CA ARG A 123 -17.31 -51.94 12.59
C ARG A 123 -16.74 -53.33 12.40
#